data_AF-A0A4P1RZB4-F1
#
_entry.id   AF-A0A4P1RZB4-F1
#
_cell.length_a   1.000
_cell.length_b   1.000
_cell.length_c   1.000
_cell.angle_alpha   90.00
_cell.angle_beta   90.00
_cell.angle_gamma   90.00
#
_symmetry.space_group_name_H-M   'P 1'
#
loop_
_entity.id
_entity.type
_entity.pdbx_description
1 polymer ?
#
loop_
_entity_poly.entity_id
_entity_poly.type
_entity_poly.pdbx_seq_one_letter_code
_entity_poly.pdbx_strand_id
1 'polypeptide(L)'
;MMSTGKRKYSPMFWLTIMFEFFERGSYYGMMSVLSVYFTDILMFQKESVGIIKSTIQPLLYFLPIITGALADRFGYRKMLTIAFAFLGVGYFFVARATSYGLVFLALVVMAIGAGTFKPIISGSIARLTDESNSSEAFGIYYWSINLGAFLFPLFLVPFLKNNIGWQWVFYASALGTGAMLFPTAFFFKEPALPEEVAAKQKNHN
;
A
#
# COMPACT_ATOMS: atom_id res chain seq x y z
N MET A 1 25.89 -32.43 14.70
CA MET A 1 24.52 -32.53 14.13
C MET A 1 24.21 -31.19 13.47
N MET A 2 24.29 -31.11 12.14
CA MET A 2 23.98 -29.88 11.40
C MET A 2 22.50 -29.56 11.58
N SER A 3 22.19 -28.50 12.32
CA SER A 3 20.87 -27.88 12.31
C SER A 3 20.58 -27.49 10.86
N THR A 4 19.64 -28.20 10.23
CA THR A 4 19.08 -27.80 8.93
C THR A 4 18.59 -26.37 9.08
N GLY A 5 19.31 -25.42 8.48
CA GLY A 5 19.11 -23.99 8.66
C GLY A 5 17.69 -23.57 8.28
N LYS A 6 16.79 -23.50 9.27
CA LYS A 6 15.47 -22.90 9.07
C LYS A 6 15.69 -21.43 8.74
N ARG A 7 15.17 -20.98 7.60
CA ARG A 7 15.20 -19.55 7.23
C ARG A 7 14.59 -18.74 8.36
N LYS A 8 15.31 -17.72 8.86
CA LYS A 8 14.87 -16.84 9.95
C LYS A 8 13.52 -16.17 9.67
N TYR A 9 13.25 -15.85 8.40
CA TYR A 9 12.00 -15.28 7.94
C TYR A 9 11.31 -16.18 6.92
N SER A 10 9.99 -16.27 7.02
CA SER A 10 9.17 -17.03 6.07
C SER A 10 9.13 -16.36 4.69
N PRO A 11 8.84 -17.09 3.60
CA PRO A 11 8.58 -16.48 2.30
C PRO A 11 7.43 -15.47 2.32
N MET A 12 6.44 -15.67 3.20
CA MET A 12 5.33 -14.73 3.37
C MET A 12 5.78 -13.39 3.95
N PHE A 13 6.76 -13.40 4.85
CA PHE A 13 7.35 -12.17 5.38
C PHE A 13 7.96 -11.35 4.24
N TRP A 14 8.84 -11.95 3.44
CA TRP A 14 9.46 -11.25 2.31
C TRP A 14 8.44 -10.79 1.26
N LEU A 15 7.37 -11.56 1.05
CA LEU A 15 6.28 -11.15 0.19
C LEU A 15 5.56 -9.90 0.72
N THR A 16 5.36 -9.84 2.04
CA THR A 16 4.76 -8.70 2.73
C THR A 16 5.65 -7.46 2.63
N ILE A 17 6.96 -7.63 2.76
CA ILE A 17 7.95 -6.55 2.55
C ILE A 17 7.95 -6.06 1.10
N MET A 18 7.86 -6.97 0.13
CA MET A 18 7.76 -6.61 -1.29
C MET A 18 6.50 -5.77 -1.56
N PHE A 19 5.35 -6.16 -1.00
CA PHE A 19 4.11 -5.40 -1.08
C PHE A 19 4.28 -3.98 -0.56
N GLU A 20 4.89 -3.82 0.63
CA GLU A 20 5.15 -2.50 1.22
C GLU A 20 6.03 -1.64 0.31
N PHE A 21 7.13 -2.20 -0.19
CA PHE A 21 8.05 -1.49 -1.08
C PHE A 21 7.34 -0.91 -2.31
N PHE A 22 6.53 -1.71 -3.01
CA PHE A 22 5.81 -1.26 -4.21
C PHE A 22 4.69 -0.28 -3.91
N GLU A 23 3.92 -0.48 -2.83
CA GLU A 23 2.87 0.48 -2.44
C GLU A 23 3.49 1.83 -2.08
N ARG A 24 4.57 1.83 -1.28
CA ARG A 24 5.24 3.07 -0.87
C ARG A 24 5.91 3.77 -2.04
N GLY A 25 6.59 3.02 -2.91
CA GLY A 25 7.13 3.57 -4.15
C GLY A 25 6.06 4.22 -5.00
N SER A 26 4.91 3.58 -5.16
CA SER A 26 3.78 4.09 -5.94
C SER A 26 3.14 5.33 -5.31
N TYR A 27 2.96 5.34 -3.99
CA TYR A 27 2.39 6.45 -3.24
C TYR A 27 3.29 7.68 -3.26
N TYR A 28 4.57 7.54 -2.89
CA TYR A 28 5.50 8.66 -2.88
C TYR A 28 5.89 9.10 -4.29
N GLY A 29 5.96 8.16 -5.24
CA GLY A 29 6.13 8.45 -6.66
C GLY A 29 5.03 9.40 -7.15
N MET A 30 3.76 9.06 -6.89
CA MET A 30 2.63 9.93 -7.18
C MET A 30 2.74 11.27 -6.44
N MET A 31 2.93 11.26 -5.12
CA MET A 31 2.92 12.47 -4.30
C MET A 31 3.99 13.48 -4.70
N SER A 32 5.14 13.02 -5.20
CA SER A 32 6.23 13.90 -5.63
C SER A 32 5.86 14.80 -6.82
N VAL A 33 4.91 14.37 -7.67
CA VAL A 33 4.47 15.14 -8.85
C VAL A 33 3.02 15.59 -8.79
N LEU A 34 2.21 15.05 -7.87
CA LEU A 34 0.75 15.23 -7.83
C LEU A 34 0.31 16.69 -7.90
N SER A 35 0.89 17.55 -7.06
CA SER A 35 0.54 18.97 -7.02
C SER A 35 0.84 19.65 -8.34
N VAL A 36 2.05 19.45 -8.86
CA VAL A 36 2.52 20.10 -10.08
C VAL A 36 1.72 19.59 -11.27
N TYR A 37 1.39 18.31 -11.31
CA TYR A 37 0.52 17.74 -12.33
C TYR A 37 -0.86 18.41 -12.33
N PHE A 38 -1.47 18.59 -11.16
CA PHE A 38 -2.80 19.20 -11.08
C PHE A 38 -2.80 20.70 -11.41
N THR A 39 -1.79 21.45 -10.97
CA THR A 39 -1.73 22.90 -11.20
C THR A 39 -1.21 23.25 -12.59
N ASP A 40 -0.17 22.57 -13.05
CA ASP A 40 0.59 23.02 -14.24
C ASP A 40 0.19 22.24 -15.50
N ILE A 41 -0.40 21.05 -15.35
CA ILE A 41 -0.85 20.22 -16.49
C ILE A 41 -2.37 20.21 -16.61
N LEU A 42 -3.10 19.95 -15.51
CA LEU A 42 -4.57 19.97 -15.52
C LEU A 42 -5.17 21.36 -15.29
N MET A 43 -4.34 22.37 -15.00
CA MET A 43 -4.75 23.77 -14.81
C MET A 43 -5.79 23.97 -13.71
N PHE A 44 -5.77 23.13 -12.67
CA PHE A 44 -6.62 23.31 -11.50
C PHE A 44 -6.12 24.49 -10.64
N GLN A 45 -7.06 25.18 -10.01
CA GLN A 45 -6.74 26.22 -9.02
C GLN A 45 -6.01 25.60 -7.82
N LYS A 46 -5.05 26.34 -7.26
CA LYS A 46 -4.22 25.88 -6.14
C LYS A 46 -5.07 25.57 -4.91
N GLU A 47 -6.13 26.35 -4.71
CA GLU A 47 -7.12 26.19 -3.66
C GLU A 47 -7.83 24.84 -3.78
N SER A 48 -8.27 24.47 -5.00
CA SER A 48 -8.90 23.18 -5.27
C SER A 48 -7.95 22.01 -5.03
N VAL A 49 -6.67 22.13 -5.43
CA VAL A 49 -5.63 21.13 -5.11
C VAL A 49 -5.39 21.02 -3.61
N GLY A 50 -5.43 22.15 -2.90
CA GLY A 50 -5.38 22.20 -1.43
C GLY A 50 -6.52 21.41 -0.78
N ILE A 51 -7.75 21.57 -1.28
CA ILE A 51 -8.94 20.85 -0.81
C ILE A 51 -8.82 19.34 -1.05
N ILE A 52 -8.34 18.93 -2.24
CA ILE A 52 -8.07 17.52 -2.52
C ILE A 52 -7.13 16.96 -1.44
N LYS A 53 -5.99 17.61 -1.21
CA LYS A 53 -4.98 17.11 -0.27
C LYS A 53 -5.48 17.10 1.17
N SER A 54 -6.18 18.15 1.60
CA SER A 54 -6.71 18.25 2.96
C SER A 54 -7.84 17.25 3.23
N THR A 55 -8.52 16.76 2.18
CA THR A 55 -9.56 15.73 2.32
C THR A 55 -8.98 14.32 2.26
N ILE A 56 -8.07 14.06 1.32
CA ILE A 56 -7.51 12.73 1.10
C ILE A 56 -6.56 12.32 2.23
N GLN A 57 -5.74 13.24 2.77
CA GLN A 57 -4.75 12.89 3.78
C GLN A 57 -5.38 12.39 5.09
N PRO A 58 -6.42 13.02 5.68
CA PRO A 58 -7.13 12.48 6.83
C PRO A 58 -7.75 11.11 6.56
N LEU A 59 -8.36 10.89 5.39
CA LEU A 59 -8.93 9.58 5.03
C LEU A 59 -7.88 8.47 5.14
N LEU A 60 -6.65 8.72 4.69
CA LEU A 60 -5.53 7.76 4.79
C LEU A 60 -5.10 7.42 6.23
N TYR A 61 -5.48 8.24 7.22
CA TYR A 61 -5.22 7.97 8.64
C TYR A 61 -6.43 7.38 9.36
N PHE A 62 -7.65 7.75 8.97
CA PHE A 62 -8.88 7.20 9.56
C PHE A 62 -9.24 5.81 9.05
N LEU A 63 -9.13 5.58 7.74
CA LEU A 63 -9.49 4.30 7.12
C LEU A 63 -8.75 3.08 7.70
N PRO A 64 -7.44 3.14 8.03
CA PRO A 64 -6.75 2.03 8.69
C PRO A 64 -7.41 1.52 9.96
N ILE A 65 -8.04 2.39 10.76
CA ILE A 65 -8.70 2.01 12.01
C ILE A 65 -9.89 1.08 11.71
N ILE A 66 -10.72 1.48 10.75
CA ILE A 66 -11.91 0.73 10.35
C ILE A 66 -11.51 -0.56 9.63
N THR A 67 -10.60 -0.43 8.66
CA THR A 67 -10.21 -1.52 7.77
C THR A 67 -9.36 -2.59 8.46
N GLY A 68 -8.64 -2.24 9.53
CA GLY A 68 -7.97 -3.21 10.39
C GLY A 68 -8.96 -4.15 11.09
N ALA A 69 -10.01 -3.59 11.71
CA ALA A 69 -11.08 -4.40 12.31
C ALA A 69 -11.81 -5.26 11.26
N LEU A 70 -12.02 -4.73 10.05
CA LEU A 70 -12.58 -5.50 8.94
C LEU A 70 -11.63 -6.63 8.49
N ALA A 71 -10.31 -6.42 8.49
CA ALA A 71 -9.32 -7.45 8.17
C ALA A 71 -9.31 -8.58 9.19
N ASP A 72 -9.41 -8.27 10.47
CA ASP A 72 -9.54 -9.29 11.51
C ASP A 72 -10.83 -10.13 11.36
N ARG A 73 -11.91 -9.53 10.84
CA ARG A 73 -13.20 -10.21 10.63
C ARG A 73 -13.27 -11.01 9.33
N PHE A 74 -12.82 -10.43 8.22
CA PHE A 74 -12.98 -10.99 6.87
C PHE A 74 -11.74 -11.73 6.35
N GLY A 75 -10.61 -11.59 7.03
CA GLY A 75 -9.33 -12.18 6.65
C GLY A 75 -8.44 -11.20 5.87
N TYR A 76 -7.15 -11.26 6.16
CA TYR A 76 -6.09 -10.43 5.61
C TYR A 76 -5.98 -10.63 4.09
N ARG A 77 -6.06 -11.87 3.58
CA ARG A 77 -5.93 -12.11 2.14
C ARG A 77 -7.04 -11.44 1.32
N LYS A 78 -8.29 -11.51 1.79
CA LYS A 78 -9.43 -10.90 1.10
C LYS A 78 -9.33 -9.38 1.13
N MET A 79 -9.06 -8.82 2.30
CA MET A 79 -8.91 -7.37 2.44
C MET A 79 -7.69 -6.84 1.66
N LEU A 80 -6.61 -7.61 1.54
CA LEU A 80 -5.44 -7.23 0.74
C LEU A 80 -5.76 -7.21 -0.75
N THR A 81 -6.58 -8.16 -1.21
CA THR A 81 -7.07 -8.19 -2.60
C THR A 81 -7.91 -6.94 -2.89
N ILE A 82 -8.79 -6.56 -1.97
CA ILE A 82 -9.58 -5.32 -2.08
C ILE A 82 -8.64 -4.10 -2.10
N ALA A 83 -7.65 -4.06 -1.20
CA ALA A 83 -6.70 -2.95 -1.14
C ALA A 83 -5.98 -2.72 -2.47
N PHE A 84 -5.40 -3.77 -3.05
CA PHE A 84 -4.69 -3.65 -4.33
C PHE A 84 -5.60 -3.38 -5.52
N ALA A 85 -6.82 -3.90 -5.52
CA ALA A 85 -7.80 -3.57 -6.56
C ALA A 85 -8.14 -2.07 -6.54
N PHE A 86 -8.41 -1.51 -5.35
CA PHE A 86 -8.70 -0.08 -5.20
C PHE A 86 -7.49 0.80 -5.49
N LEU A 87 -6.28 0.41 -5.08
CA LEU A 87 -5.05 1.12 -5.42
C LEU A 87 -4.83 1.16 -6.94
N GLY A 88 -4.86 0.01 -7.61
CA GLY A 88 -4.65 -0.09 -9.04
C GLY A 88 -5.69 0.71 -9.84
N VAL A 89 -6.97 0.54 -9.51
CA VAL A 89 -8.08 1.27 -10.15
C VAL A 89 -8.00 2.77 -9.87
N GLY A 90 -7.73 3.16 -8.62
CA GLY A 90 -7.62 4.57 -8.23
C GLY A 90 -6.50 5.28 -8.98
N TYR A 91 -5.30 4.72 -9.01
CA TYR A 91 -4.18 5.29 -9.77
C TYR A 91 -4.45 5.34 -11.27
N PHE A 92 -5.06 4.30 -11.83
CA PHE A 92 -5.42 4.28 -13.25
C PHE A 92 -6.39 5.42 -13.61
N PHE A 93 -7.41 5.64 -12.79
CA PHE A 93 -8.35 6.74 -13.03
C PHE A 93 -7.72 8.11 -12.78
N VAL A 94 -6.80 8.27 -11.82
CA VAL A 94 -6.03 9.53 -11.68
C VAL A 94 -5.22 9.81 -12.94
N ALA A 95 -4.61 8.78 -13.54
CA ALA A 95 -3.84 8.91 -14.77
C ALA A 95 -4.71 9.38 -15.96
N ARG A 96 -5.98 8.97 -15.98
CA ARG A 96 -6.89 9.21 -17.11
C ARG A 96 -7.80 10.44 -16.94
N ALA A 97 -8.09 10.81 -15.71
CA ALA A 97 -9.01 11.87 -15.37
C ALA A 97 -8.40 13.25 -15.66
N THR A 98 -9.20 14.12 -16.30
CA THR A 98 -8.84 15.51 -16.59
C THR A 98 -9.72 16.50 -15.84
N SER A 99 -10.93 16.12 -15.44
CA SER A 99 -11.83 16.97 -14.66
C SER A 99 -11.58 16.82 -13.15
N TYR A 100 -11.72 17.91 -12.41
CA TYR A 100 -11.55 17.93 -10.96
C TYR A 100 -12.36 16.85 -10.23
N GLY A 101 -13.65 16.71 -10.55
CA GLY A 101 -14.53 15.74 -9.88
C GLY A 101 -14.08 14.28 -10.07
N LEU A 102 -13.66 13.91 -11.28
CA LEU A 102 -13.14 12.56 -11.56
C LEU A 102 -11.79 12.31 -10.86
N VAL A 103 -10.90 13.31 -10.84
CA VAL A 103 -9.62 13.21 -10.12
C VAL A 103 -9.87 13.03 -8.62
N PHE A 104 -10.77 13.82 -8.04
CA PHE A 104 -11.13 13.72 -6.62
C PHE A 104 -11.69 12.34 -6.30
N LEU A 105 -12.64 11.84 -7.10
CA LEU A 105 -13.23 10.51 -6.91
C LEU A 105 -12.16 9.40 -7.03
N ALA A 106 -11.28 9.49 -8.02
CA ALA A 106 -10.20 8.53 -8.23
C ALA A 106 -9.22 8.49 -7.04
N LEU A 107 -8.92 9.65 -6.45
CA LEU A 107 -8.10 9.74 -5.25
C LEU A 107 -8.80 9.19 -4.00
N VAL A 108 -10.13 9.35 -3.88
CA VAL A 108 -10.89 8.70 -2.80
C VAL A 108 -10.81 7.18 -2.93
N VAL A 109 -10.99 6.65 -4.15
CA VAL A 109 -10.85 5.21 -4.43
C VAL A 109 -9.44 4.73 -4.06
N MET A 110 -8.40 5.45 -4.48
CA MET A 110 -7.02 5.15 -4.11
C MET A 110 -6.81 5.18 -2.59
N ALA A 111 -7.38 6.19 -1.90
CA ALA A 111 -7.26 6.34 -0.46
C ALA A 111 -7.92 5.18 0.32
N ILE A 112 -9.05 4.66 -0.16
CA ILE A 112 -9.68 3.44 0.38
C ILE A 112 -8.73 2.26 0.26
N GLY A 113 -8.08 2.08 -0.89
CA GLY A 113 -7.09 1.04 -1.10
C GLY A 113 -5.88 1.15 -0.17
N ALA A 114 -5.22 2.31 -0.15
CA ALA A 114 -4.07 2.59 0.70
C ALA A 114 -4.40 2.50 2.21
N GLY A 115 -5.57 2.99 2.60
CA GLY A 115 -6.06 2.90 3.98
C GLY A 115 -6.29 1.46 4.42
N THR A 116 -6.81 0.62 3.53
CA THR A 116 -7.02 -0.82 3.77
C THR A 116 -5.70 -1.59 3.83
N PHE A 117 -4.73 -1.20 2.99
CA PHE A 117 -3.44 -1.87 2.86
C PHE A 117 -2.61 -1.83 4.16
N LYS A 118 -2.49 -0.65 4.79
CA LYS A 118 -1.63 -0.42 5.95
C LYS A 118 -1.80 -1.40 7.13
N PRO A 119 -3.01 -1.56 7.71
CA PRO A 119 -3.20 -2.44 8.88
C PRO A 119 -2.97 -3.92 8.54
N ILE A 120 -3.17 -4.31 7.28
CA ILE A 120 -2.97 -5.69 6.82
C ILE A 120 -1.48 -6.02 6.77
N ILE A 121 -0.65 -5.12 6.24
CA ILE A 121 0.79 -5.36 6.16
C ILE A 121 1.42 -5.38 7.55
N SER A 122 1.18 -4.36 8.37
CA SER A 122 1.75 -4.31 9.72
C SER A 122 1.26 -5.46 10.61
N GLY A 123 -0.03 -5.81 10.50
CA GLY A 123 -0.61 -6.96 11.19
C GLY A 123 -0.07 -8.29 10.68
N SER A 124 0.21 -8.43 9.39
CA SER A 124 0.84 -9.64 8.83
C SER A 124 2.24 -9.83 9.39
N ILE A 125 3.04 -8.76 9.46
CA ILE A 125 4.39 -8.81 10.05
C ILE A 125 4.31 -9.22 11.51
N ALA A 126 3.41 -8.59 12.28
CA ALA A 126 3.20 -8.94 13.69
C ALA A 126 2.81 -10.42 13.89
N ARG A 127 2.03 -11.01 12.97
CA ARG A 127 1.62 -12.43 13.03
C ARG A 127 2.66 -13.41 12.48
N LEU A 128 3.60 -12.93 11.68
CA LEU A 128 4.69 -13.73 11.08
C LEU A 128 5.97 -13.69 11.91
N THR A 129 5.97 -12.93 13.01
CA THR A 129 7.13 -12.69 13.87
C THR A 129 6.75 -12.97 15.32
N ASP A 130 7.77 -13.06 16.18
CA ASP A 130 7.64 -13.28 17.61
C ASP A 130 8.56 -12.31 18.38
N GLU A 131 8.56 -12.40 19.71
CA GLU A 131 9.39 -11.53 20.56
C GLU A 131 10.89 -11.56 20.22
N SER A 132 11.40 -12.68 19.69
CA SER A 132 12.82 -12.84 19.37
C SER A 132 13.27 -12.09 18.12
N ASN A 133 12.34 -11.79 17.20
CA ASN A 133 12.68 -11.28 15.86
C ASN A 133 11.82 -10.12 15.35
N SER A 134 10.77 -9.73 16.08
CA SER A 134 9.84 -8.65 15.69
C SER A 134 10.53 -7.30 15.50
N SER A 135 11.41 -6.89 16.40
CA SER A 135 12.14 -5.60 16.29
C SER A 135 12.95 -5.50 15.00
N GLU A 136 13.67 -6.55 14.62
CA GLU A 136 14.44 -6.59 13.37
C GLU A 136 13.52 -6.65 12.16
N ALA A 137 12.43 -7.41 12.23
CA ALA A 137 11.44 -7.50 11.16
C ALA A 137 10.75 -6.15 10.87
N PHE A 138 10.37 -5.41 11.91
CA PHE A 138 9.86 -4.04 11.77
C PHE A 138 10.96 -3.08 11.28
N GLY A 139 12.22 -3.28 11.66
CA GLY A 139 13.36 -2.56 11.08
C GLY A 139 13.47 -2.75 9.56
N ILE A 140 13.39 -3.99 9.07
CA ILE A 140 13.37 -4.30 7.62
C ILE A 140 12.16 -3.67 6.94
N TYR A 141 11.00 -3.72 7.58
CA TYR A 141 9.78 -3.07 7.10
C TYR A 141 9.97 -1.57 6.91
N TYR A 142 10.44 -0.84 7.93
CA TYR A 142 10.67 0.60 7.82
C TYR A 142 11.74 0.95 6.78
N TRP A 143 12.78 0.11 6.63
CA TRP A 143 13.75 0.28 5.55
C TRP A 143 13.12 0.11 4.16
N SER A 144 12.23 -0.87 3.99
CA SER A 144 11.52 -1.07 2.72
C SER A 144 10.65 0.13 2.34
N ILE A 145 10.01 0.76 3.33
CA ILE A 145 9.24 2.01 3.15
C ILE A 145 10.14 3.10 2.62
N ASN A 146 11.26 3.35 3.30
CA ASN A 146 12.20 4.41 2.94
C ASN A 146 12.82 4.17 1.56
N LEU A 147 13.18 2.92 1.24
CA LEU A 147 13.72 2.55 -0.06
C LEU A 147 12.72 2.80 -1.19
N GLY A 148 11.46 2.39 -1.03
CA GLY A 148 10.41 2.66 -2.01
C GLY A 148 10.19 4.17 -2.20
N ALA A 149 10.05 4.88 -1.08
CA ALA A 149 9.83 6.33 -1.04
C ALA A 149 10.99 7.14 -1.62
N PHE A 150 12.21 6.60 -1.61
CA PHE A 150 13.40 7.23 -2.15
C PHE A 150 13.60 6.88 -3.63
N LEU A 151 13.62 5.59 -3.98
CA LEU A 151 14.02 5.13 -5.31
C LEU A 151 13.02 5.53 -6.41
N PHE A 152 11.72 5.49 -6.12
CA PHE A 152 10.69 5.79 -7.13
C PHE A 152 10.72 7.27 -7.53
N PRO A 153 10.63 8.24 -6.58
CA PRO A 153 10.77 9.66 -6.91
C PRO A 153 12.14 10.05 -7.49
N LEU A 154 13.23 9.36 -7.09
CA LEU A 154 14.57 9.69 -7.57
C LEU A 154 14.84 9.22 -9.00
N PHE A 155 14.43 8.00 -9.34
CA PHE A 155 14.78 7.38 -10.62
C PHE A 155 13.57 7.20 -11.54
N LEU A 156 12.51 6.55 -11.05
CA LEU A 156 11.39 6.15 -11.89
C LEU A 156 10.56 7.36 -12.34
N VAL A 157 10.22 8.26 -11.41
CA VAL A 157 9.37 9.41 -11.69
C VAL A 157 9.99 10.37 -12.71
N PRO A 158 11.27 10.83 -12.56
CA PRO A 158 11.87 11.73 -13.54
C PRO A 158 12.01 11.05 -14.90
N PHE A 159 12.35 9.75 -14.92
CA PHE A 159 12.43 9.00 -16.17
C PHE A 159 11.10 8.98 -16.92
N LEU A 160 10.00 8.60 -16.25
CA LEU A 160 8.67 8.53 -16.87
C LEU A 160 8.18 9.92 -17.29
N LYS A 161 8.26 10.90 -16.38
CA LYS A 161 7.79 12.26 -16.61
C LYS A 161 8.51 12.93 -17.78
N ASN A 162 9.84 12.85 -17.82
CA ASN A 162 10.64 13.62 -18.77
C ASN A 162 10.73 12.97 -20.16
N ASN A 163 10.61 11.64 -20.25
CA ASN A 163 10.78 10.91 -21.52
C ASN A 163 9.46 10.45 -22.14
N ILE A 164 8.38 10.29 -21.35
CA ILE A 164 7.13 9.67 -21.84
C ILE A 164 5.92 10.56 -21.55
N GLY A 165 5.83 11.12 -20.35
CA GLY A 165 4.78 12.06 -19.96
C GLY A 165 4.35 11.89 -18.50
N TRP A 166 3.72 12.92 -17.97
CA TRP A 166 3.38 13.00 -16.54
C TRP A 166 2.37 11.92 -16.12
N GLN A 167 1.38 11.63 -16.96
CA GLN A 167 0.37 10.60 -16.72
C GLN A 167 0.97 9.21 -16.49
N TRP A 168 2.16 8.94 -17.06
CA TRP A 168 2.83 7.65 -16.93
C TRP A 168 3.33 7.35 -15.51
N VAL A 169 3.56 8.37 -14.69
CA VAL A 169 3.85 8.18 -13.26
C VAL A 169 2.67 7.48 -12.58
N PHE A 170 1.45 7.93 -12.87
CA PHE A 170 0.23 7.35 -12.30
C PHE A 170 -0.10 5.99 -12.90
N TYR A 171 0.12 5.78 -14.20
CA TYR A 171 0.00 4.44 -14.80
C TYR A 171 1.02 3.45 -14.22
N ALA A 172 2.25 3.88 -13.98
CA ALA A 172 3.25 3.03 -13.33
C ALA A 172 2.84 2.67 -11.90
N SER A 173 2.29 3.61 -11.12
CA SER A 173 1.72 3.32 -9.80
C SER A 173 0.53 2.35 -9.87
N ALA A 174 -0.33 2.50 -10.88
CA ALA A 174 -1.47 1.61 -11.12
C ALA A 174 -1.02 0.19 -11.46
N LEU A 175 -0.03 0.05 -12.35
CA LEU A 175 0.54 -1.23 -12.74
C LEU A 175 1.32 -1.86 -11.59
N GLY A 176 2.13 -1.08 -10.86
CA GLY A 176 2.92 -1.56 -9.74
C GLY A 176 2.05 -2.13 -8.61
N THR A 177 1.00 -1.41 -8.21
CA THR A 177 0.07 -1.89 -7.18
C THR A 177 -0.92 -2.93 -7.71
N GLY A 178 -1.44 -2.78 -8.92
CA GLY A 178 -2.35 -3.73 -9.54
C GLY A 178 -1.70 -5.09 -9.81
N ALA A 179 -0.42 -5.12 -10.21
CA ALA A 179 0.34 -6.35 -10.40
C ALA A 179 0.47 -7.17 -9.11
N MET A 180 0.38 -6.53 -7.93
CA MET A 180 0.42 -7.24 -6.65
C MET A 180 -0.83 -8.10 -6.39
N LEU A 181 -1.92 -7.91 -7.13
CA LEU A 181 -3.06 -8.82 -7.09
C LEU A 181 -2.67 -10.26 -7.41
N PHE A 182 -1.74 -10.46 -8.35
CA PHE A 182 -1.27 -11.79 -8.72
C PHE A 182 -0.60 -12.50 -7.53
N PRO A 183 0.48 -11.98 -6.93
CA PRO A 183 1.08 -12.64 -5.79
C PRO A 183 0.18 -12.68 -4.54
N THR A 184 -0.74 -11.74 -4.36
CA THR A 184 -1.78 -11.86 -3.32
C THR A 184 -2.70 -13.06 -3.56
N ALA A 185 -3.11 -13.28 -4.81
CA ALA A 185 -3.98 -14.39 -5.17
C ALA A 185 -3.28 -15.75 -5.08
N PHE A 186 -2.00 -15.86 -5.43
CA PHE A 186 -1.33 -17.17 -5.53
C PHE A 186 -0.39 -17.51 -4.36
N PHE A 187 0.21 -16.52 -3.70
CA PHE A 187 1.26 -16.77 -2.71
C PHE A 187 0.93 -16.27 -1.29
N PHE A 188 0.07 -15.27 -1.15
CA PHE A 188 -0.30 -14.75 0.15
C PHE A 188 -1.31 -15.67 0.84
N LYS A 189 -0.92 -16.27 1.97
CA LYS A 189 -1.80 -17.09 2.81
C LYS A 189 -2.18 -16.30 4.06
N GLU A 190 -3.32 -16.66 4.62
CA GLU A 190 -3.81 -16.04 5.85
C GLU A 190 -2.78 -16.25 6.97
N PRO A 191 -2.24 -15.20 7.58
CA PRO A 191 -1.34 -15.34 8.72
C PRO A 191 -2.10 -15.95 9.89
N ALA A 192 -1.47 -16.87 10.62
CA ALA A 192 -2.10 -17.49 11.78
C ALA A 192 -2.51 -16.42 12.81
N LEU A 193 -3.58 -16.71 13.57
CA LEU A 193 -3.93 -15.89 14.73
C LEU A 193 -2.81 -16.00 15.76
N PRO A 194 -2.44 -14.89 16.44
CA PRO A 194 -1.60 -14.98 17.63
C PRO A 194 -2.21 -15.97 18.62
N GLU A 195 -1.39 -16.79 19.26
CA GLU A 195 -1.86 -17.89 20.13
C GLU A 195 -2.80 -17.39 21.24
N GLU A 196 -2.54 -16.21 21.80
CA GLU A 196 -3.39 -15.56 22.81
C GLU A 196 -4.82 -15.27 22.30
N VAL A 197 -4.94 -14.86 21.04
CA VAL A 197 -6.24 -14.55 20.42
C VAL A 197 -6.98 -15.84 20.06
N ALA A 198 -6.25 -16.84 19.55
CA ALA A 198 -6.80 -18.16 19.26
C ALA A 198 -7.30 -18.86 20.54
N ALA A 199 -6.61 -18.70 21.67
CA ALA A 199 -7.00 -19.24 22.97
C ALA A 199 -8.29 -18.58 23.51
N LYS A 200 -8.42 -17.25 23.39
CA LYS A 200 -9.65 -16.54 23.79
C LYS A 200 -10.88 -16.93 22.98
N GLN A 201 -10.73 -17.20 21.69
CA GLN A 201 -11.83 -17.64 20.83
C GLN A 201 -12.28 -19.08 21.14
N LYS A 202 -11.37 -19.96 21.55
CA LYS A 202 -11.72 -21.32 21.98
C LYS A 202 -12.45 -21.38 23.33
N ASN A 203 -12.24 -20.39 24.21
CA ASN A 203 -12.88 -20.35 25.54
C ASN A 203 -14.28 -19.72 25.53
N HIS A 204 -14.74 -19.20 24.39
CA HIS A 204 -16.06 -18.57 24.23
C HIS A 204 -16.99 -19.34 23.27
N ASN A 205 -16.58 -20.52 22.82
CA ASN A 205 -17.40 -21.50 22.09
C ASN A 205 -17.57 -22.76 22.96
#